data_AF-A0A7J8ZAA2-F1
#
_entry.id   AF-A0A7J8ZAA2-F1
#
_cell.length_a   1.000
_cell.length_b   1.000
_cell.length_c   1.000
_cell.angle_alpha   90.00
_cell.angle_beta   90.00
_cell.angle_gamma   90.00
#
_symmetry.space_group_name_H-M   'P 1'
#
loop_
_entity.id
_entity.type
_entity.pdbx_description
1 polymer ?
#
loop_
_entity_poly.entity_id
_entity_poly.type
_entity_poly.pdbx_seq_one_letter_code
_entity_poly.pdbx_strand_id
1 'polypeptide(L)'
;MEWIESFTTATKGIAKALDIGLEMVYVGKNNAKERVKKITGLIKEKQLSHAWEDDNVWFFWNRLESMLYSKTQHGKTIENDAIKQEVMAMLAYDGSENGWAVFFTGSDEMVRANGDKVLSSMESFDEWEKLAKQMGFIPALRKQLEGITDDHHCTRLILPENSGGIPGRVQCAECGRPMEMYFMYRCCVE
;
A
#
# COMPACT_ATOMS: atom_id res chain seq x y z
N MET A 1 0.25 0.37 15.25
CA MET A 1 -1.11 0.87 15.53
C MET A 1 -1.11 2.38 15.51
N GLU A 2 -0.14 3.02 16.18
CA GLU A 2 0.10 4.48 16.16
C GLU A 2 -0.01 5.09 14.74
N TRP A 3 0.71 4.54 13.76
CA TRP A 3 0.63 5.03 12.37
C TRP A 3 -0.80 5.08 11.82
N ILE A 4 -1.63 4.05 12.07
CA ILE A 4 -3.03 4.00 11.57
C ILE A 4 -3.87 5.07 12.26
N GLU A 5 -3.67 5.28 13.56
CA GLU A 5 -4.40 6.28 14.35
C GLU A 5 -4.04 7.70 13.90
N SER A 6 -2.74 7.99 13.78
CA SER A 6 -2.25 9.29 13.31
C SER A 6 -2.75 9.57 11.88
N PHE A 7 -2.56 8.61 10.97
CA PHE A 7 -2.98 8.76 9.58
C PHE A 7 -4.49 8.98 9.45
N THR A 8 -5.31 8.18 10.16
CA THR A 8 -6.77 8.30 10.11
C THR A 8 -7.23 9.64 10.69
N THR A 9 -6.64 10.07 11.80
CA THR A 9 -7.00 11.33 12.46
C THR A 9 -6.66 12.52 11.57
N ALA A 10 -5.44 12.56 11.02
CA ALA A 10 -5.00 13.62 10.12
C ALA A 10 -5.90 13.67 8.86
N THR A 11 -6.11 12.53 8.20
CA THR A 11 -6.90 12.46 6.97
C THR A 11 -8.36 12.89 7.19
N LYS A 12 -9.00 12.46 8.30
CA LYS A 12 -10.34 12.93 8.66
C LYS A 12 -10.38 14.43 8.95
N GLY A 13 -9.34 14.97 9.58
CA GLY A 13 -9.18 16.41 9.82
C GLY A 13 -9.16 17.19 8.51
N ILE A 14 -8.38 16.73 7.54
CA ILE A 14 -8.32 17.33 6.20
C ILE A 14 -9.67 17.26 5.49
N ALA A 15 -10.33 16.09 5.54
CA ALA A 15 -11.64 15.92 4.92
C ALA A 15 -12.67 16.92 5.46
N LYS A 16 -12.64 17.16 6.78
CA LYS A 16 -13.47 18.17 7.43
C LYS A 16 -13.09 19.60 7.02
N ALA A 17 -11.79 19.91 6.90
CA ALA A 17 -11.31 21.23 6.52
C ALA A 17 -11.65 21.60 5.07
N LEU A 18 -11.71 20.59 4.19
CA LEU A 18 -12.05 20.74 2.77
C LEU A 18 -13.53 20.51 2.46
N ASP A 19 -14.34 20.14 3.45
CA ASP A 19 -15.75 19.76 3.28
C ASP A 19 -15.95 18.65 2.22
N ILE A 20 -15.09 17.62 2.26
CA ILE A 20 -15.16 16.47 1.35
C ILE A 20 -15.69 15.22 2.06
N GLY A 21 -16.50 14.44 1.35
CA GLY A 21 -16.88 13.10 1.79
C GLY A 21 -15.67 12.17 1.75
N LEU A 22 -15.37 11.54 2.89
CA LEU A 22 -14.24 10.61 3.02
C LEU A 22 -14.73 9.26 3.51
N GLU A 23 -14.46 8.22 2.72
CA GLU A 23 -14.57 6.83 3.13
C GLU A 23 -13.17 6.23 3.25
N MET A 24 -12.94 5.47 4.31
CA MET A 24 -11.66 4.84 4.59
C MET A 24 -11.86 3.36 4.86
N VAL A 25 -10.98 2.54 4.30
CA VAL A 25 -10.96 1.10 4.55
C VAL A 25 -9.54 0.61 4.80
N TYR A 26 -9.38 -0.18 5.84
CA TYR A 26 -8.14 -0.89 6.12
C TYR A 26 -8.14 -2.24 5.41
N VAL A 27 -7.17 -2.43 4.51
CA VAL A 27 -6.99 -3.64 3.69
C VAL A 27 -6.07 -4.65 4.35
N GLY A 28 -5.06 -4.23 5.12
CA GLY A 28 -4.10 -5.14 5.75
C GLY A 28 -3.09 -5.77 4.77
N LYS A 29 -2.24 -6.65 5.30
CA LYS A 29 -1.15 -7.33 4.57
C LYS A 29 -1.48 -8.79 4.29
N ASN A 30 -0.95 -9.34 3.20
CA ASN A 30 -1.24 -10.73 2.80
C ASN A 30 -0.61 -11.75 3.78
N ASN A 31 0.61 -11.48 4.22
CA ASN A 31 1.45 -12.42 4.98
C ASN A 31 1.31 -12.33 6.53
N ALA A 32 0.37 -11.54 7.05
CA ALA A 32 0.32 -11.20 8.48
C ALA A 32 -1.05 -11.43 9.13
N LYS A 33 -1.73 -12.56 8.83
CA LYS A 33 -3.13 -12.84 9.22
C LYS A 33 -3.47 -12.53 10.69
N GLU A 34 -2.71 -13.07 11.65
CA GLU A 34 -3.00 -12.83 13.08
C GLU A 34 -2.81 -11.37 13.48
N ARG A 35 -1.82 -10.68 12.89
CA ARG A 35 -1.62 -9.24 13.08
C ARG A 35 -2.76 -8.44 12.46
N VAL A 36 -3.22 -8.81 11.28
CA VAL A 36 -4.35 -8.17 10.58
C VAL A 36 -5.62 -8.31 11.42
N LYS A 37 -5.97 -9.49 11.91
CA LYS A 37 -7.12 -9.69 12.82
C LYS A 37 -7.08 -8.78 14.04
N LYS A 38 -5.93 -8.71 14.71
CA LYS A 38 -5.74 -7.84 15.88
C LYS A 38 -5.95 -6.36 15.53
N ILE A 39 -5.38 -5.91 14.42
CA ILE A 39 -5.53 -4.51 13.95
C ILE A 39 -6.98 -4.22 13.56
N THR A 40 -7.62 -5.11 12.81
CA THR A 40 -9.04 -4.99 12.42
C THR A 40 -9.96 -4.89 13.64
N GLY A 41 -9.69 -5.67 14.69
CA GLY A 41 -10.41 -5.56 15.97
C GLY A 41 -10.28 -4.17 16.60
N LEU A 42 -9.05 -3.64 16.68
CA LEU A 42 -8.78 -2.31 17.23
C LEU A 42 -9.40 -1.18 16.38
N ILE A 43 -9.39 -1.31 15.05
CA ILE A 43 -10.01 -0.34 14.13
C ILE A 43 -11.52 -0.27 14.35
N LYS A 44 -12.17 -1.43 14.50
CA LYS A 44 -13.62 -1.52 14.79
C LYS A 44 -13.95 -0.97 16.18
N GLU A 45 -13.15 -1.30 17.20
CA GLU A 45 -13.33 -0.79 18.56
C GLU A 45 -13.19 0.75 18.62
N LYS A 46 -12.14 1.29 18.01
CA LYS A 46 -11.84 2.73 18.01
C LYS A 46 -12.61 3.52 16.94
N GLN A 47 -13.44 2.87 16.12
CA GLN A 47 -14.21 3.49 15.03
C GLN A 47 -13.33 4.36 14.10
N LEU A 48 -12.12 3.85 13.79
CA LEU A 48 -11.15 4.57 12.97
C LEU A 48 -11.59 4.59 11.49
N SER A 49 -11.99 3.44 10.96
CA SER A 49 -12.39 3.29 9.56
C SER A 49 -13.20 2.01 9.39
N HIS A 50 -13.63 1.72 8.16
CA HIS A 50 -13.96 0.35 7.80
C HIS A 50 -12.69 -0.52 7.82
N ALA A 51 -12.87 -1.82 7.92
CA ALA A 51 -11.78 -2.79 7.82
C ALA A 51 -12.27 -4.03 7.11
N TRP A 52 -11.50 -4.51 6.15
CA TRP A 52 -11.80 -5.76 5.46
C TRP A 52 -11.56 -6.98 6.36
N GLU A 53 -12.37 -8.00 6.10
CA GLU A 53 -12.22 -9.33 6.70
C GLU A 53 -11.21 -10.14 5.91
N ASP A 54 -10.63 -11.16 6.55
CA ASP A 54 -9.50 -11.95 6.03
C ASP A 54 -9.70 -12.44 4.59
N ASP A 55 -10.91 -12.87 4.22
CA ASP A 55 -11.21 -13.34 2.86
C ASP A 55 -11.10 -12.20 1.82
N ASN A 56 -11.60 -11.02 2.13
CA ASN A 56 -11.51 -9.85 1.24
C ASN A 56 -10.07 -9.38 1.07
N VAL A 57 -9.28 -9.42 2.15
CA VAL A 57 -7.84 -9.13 2.11
C VAL A 57 -7.13 -10.11 1.17
N TRP A 58 -7.42 -11.41 1.30
CA TRP A 58 -6.83 -12.44 0.46
C TRP A 58 -7.22 -12.28 -1.01
N PHE A 59 -8.51 -12.05 -1.32
CA PHE A 59 -8.96 -11.83 -2.69
C PHE A 59 -8.30 -10.62 -3.33
N PHE A 60 -8.11 -9.53 -2.58
CA PHE A 60 -7.44 -8.32 -3.07
C PHE A 60 -6.00 -8.60 -3.51
N TRP A 61 -5.20 -9.22 -2.64
CA TRP A 61 -3.79 -9.50 -2.95
C TRP A 61 -3.64 -10.53 -4.07
N ASN A 62 -4.43 -11.60 -4.06
CA ASN A 62 -4.44 -12.57 -5.15
C ASN A 62 -4.84 -11.96 -6.49
N ARG A 63 -5.75 -10.98 -6.48
CA ARG A 63 -6.15 -10.28 -7.70
C ARG A 63 -5.00 -9.48 -8.28
N LEU A 64 -4.22 -8.78 -7.45
CA LEU A 64 -3.03 -8.05 -7.87
C LEU A 64 -1.96 -9.00 -8.44
N GLU A 65 -1.68 -10.10 -7.76
CA GLU A 65 -0.74 -11.12 -8.25
C GLU A 65 -1.18 -11.70 -9.60
N SER A 66 -2.47 -12.04 -9.74
CA SER A 66 -3.05 -12.54 -10.99
C SER A 66 -2.95 -11.52 -12.13
N MET A 67 -3.17 -10.23 -11.83
CA MET A 67 -3.01 -9.15 -12.80
C MET A 67 -1.55 -9.02 -13.24
N LEU A 68 -0.59 -9.05 -12.31
CA LEU A 68 0.84 -9.00 -12.63
C LEU A 68 1.25 -10.17 -13.53
N TYR A 69 0.81 -11.38 -13.20
CA TYR A 69 1.08 -12.58 -13.97
C TYR A 69 0.52 -12.47 -15.39
N SER A 70 -0.76 -12.10 -15.52
CA SER A 70 -1.41 -11.94 -16.83
C SER A 70 -0.73 -10.86 -17.69
N LYS A 71 -0.39 -9.71 -17.11
CA LYS A 71 0.31 -8.64 -17.83
C LYS A 71 1.69 -9.09 -18.30
N THR A 72 2.41 -9.84 -17.48
CA THR A 72 3.75 -10.37 -17.82
C THR A 72 3.69 -11.39 -18.93
N GLN A 73 2.71 -12.31 -18.92
CA GLN A 73 2.51 -13.28 -20.01
C GLN A 73 2.21 -12.60 -21.36
N HIS A 74 1.50 -11.47 -21.35
CA HIS A 74 1.23 -10.67 -22.55
C HIS A 74 2.41 -9.77 -22.98
N GLY A 75 3.61 -9.95 -22.40
CA GLY A 75 4.79 -9.16 -22.75
C GLY A 75 4.69 -7.68 -22.37
N LYS A 76 3.78 -7.31 -21.46
CA LYS A 76 3.66 -5.93 -20.96
C LYS A 76 4.85 -5.61 -20.06
N THR A 77 5.38 -4.41 -20.18
CA THR A 77 6.47 -3.87 -19.36
C THR A 77 5.93 -2.73 -18.49
N ILE A 78 6.75 -2.22 -17.57
CA ILE A 78 6.34 -1.11 -16.69
C ILE A 78 6.13 0.17 -17.53
N GLU A 79 6.95 0.34 -18.57
CA GLU A 79 6.97 1.53 -19.43
C GLU A 79 5.78 1.60 -20.38
N ASN A 80 5.18 0.44 -20.74
CA ASN A 80 4.12 0.36 -21.74
C ASN A 80 2.73 0.01 -21.17
N ASP A 81 2.63 -0.24 -19.86
CA ASP A 81 1.38 -0.64 -19.22
C ASP A 81 1.26 -0.03 -17.81
N ALA A 82 0.49 1.06 -17.71
CA ALA A 82 0.25 1.77 -16.45
C ALA A 82 -0.38 0.86 -15.38
N ILE A 83 -1.24 -0.09 -15.76
CA ILE A 83 -1.83 -1.04 -14.79
C ILE A 83 -0.73 -1.93 -14.21
N LYS A 84 0.21 -2.41 -15.04
CA LYS A 84 1.34 -3.21 -14.55
C LYS A 84 2.19 -2.41 -13.56
N GLN A 85 2.47 -1.14 -13.86
CA GLN A 85 3.21 -0.25 -12.97
C GLN A 85 2.52 -0.10 -11.60
N GLU A 86 1.22 0.17 -11.59
CA GLU A 86 0.45 0.34 -10.36
C GLU A 86 0.34 -0.96 -9.55
N VAL A 87 0.10 -2.09 -10.22
CA VAL A 87 0.06 -3.41 -9.56
C VAL A 87 1.42 -3.74 -8.92
N MET A 88 2.54 -3.50 -9.61
CA MET A 88 3.86 -3.74 -9.05
C MET A 88 4.12 -2.88 -7.81
N ALA A 89 3.71 -1.61 -7.85
CA ALA A 89 3.90 -0.73 -6.71
C ALA A 89 3.08 -1.17 -5.49
N MET A 90 1.82 -1.58 -5.70
CA MET A 90 0.98 -2.10 -4.61
C MET A 90 1.56 -3.36 -3.99
N LEU A 91 2.05 -4.31 -4.81
CA LEU A 91 2.72 -5.52 -4.32
C LEU A 91 4.04 -5.20 -3.58
N ALA A 92 4.75 -4.15 -4.00
CA ALA A 92 5.94 -3.70 -3.30
C ALA A 92 5.63 -3.07 -1.93
N TYR A 93 4.46 -2.47 -1.76
CA TYR A 93 4.03 -1.96 -0.46
C TYR A 93 3.69 -3.08 0.54
N ASP A 94 3.20 -4.24 0.10
CA ASP A 94 2.97 -5.40 0.98
C ASP A 94 4.28 -5.89 1.61
N GLY A 95 5.37 -5.87 0.83
CA GLY A 95 6.72 -6.25 1.26
C GLY A 95 7.47 -5.19 2.07
N SER A 96 6.96 -3.97 2.17
CA SER A 96 7.53 -2.90 3.00
C SER A 96 7.10 -3.03 4.45
N GLU A 97 7.96 -2.69 5.41
CA GLU A 97 7.57 -2.62 6.82
C GLU A 97 6.65 -1.42 7.13
N ASN A 98 6.70 -0.38 6.29
CA ASN A 98 5.97 0.85 6.51
C ASN A 98 4.52 0.72 6.05
N GLY A 99 3.67 1.64 6.49
CA GLY A 99 2.29 1.73 6.00
C GLY A 99 2.23 2.04 4.50
N TRP A 100 1.04 2.11 3.95
CA TRP A 100 0.79 2.64 2.61
C TRP A 100 -0.64 3.17 2.56
N ALA A 101 -0.91 4.06 1.61
CA ALA A 101 -2.26 4.50 1.33
C ALA A 101 -2.46 4.73 -0.16
N VAL A 102 -3.70 4.49 -0.59
CA VAL A 102 -4.20 4.82 -1.92
C VAL A 102 -5.42 5.70 -1.72
N PHE A 103 -5.43 6.84 -2.40
CA PHE A 103 -6.58 7.71 -2.49
C PHE A 103 -7.08 7.70 -3.92
N PHE A 104 -8.39 7.68 -4.09
CA PHE A 104 -9.00 7.77 -5.40
C PHE A 104 -10.32 8.53 -5.32
N THR A 105 -10.69 9.15 -6.44
CA THR A 105 -12.01 9.75 -6.64
C THR A 105 -12.48 9.44 -8.06
N GLY A 106 -13.74 9.01 -8.19
CA GLY A 106 -14.26 8.53 -9.46
C GLY A 106 -13.47 7.34 -10.02
N SER A 107 -13.40 7.21 -11.35
CA SER A 107 -12.71 6.11 -12.03
C SER A 107 -11.27 6.40 -12.43
N ASP A 108 -10.88 7.69 -12.51
CA ASP A 108 -9.67 8.08 -13.25
C ASP A 108 -8.62 8.79 -12.38
N GLU A 109 -9.00 9.27 -11.20
CA GLU A 109 -8.07 9.99 -10.32
C GLU A 109 -7.64 9.10 -9.16
N MET A 110 -6.36 8.75 -9.15
CA MET A 110 -5.73 7.99 -8.07
C MET A 110 -4.37 8.58 -7.71
N VAL A 111 -4.02 8.49 -6.43
CA VAL A 111 -2.67 8.74 -5.93
C VAL A 111 -2.34 7.72 -4.84
N ARG A 112 -1.10 7.23 -4.85
CA ARG A 112 -0.61 6.26 -3.87
C ARG A 112 0.73 6.72 -3.31
N ALA A 113 1.00 6.35 -2.06
CA ALA A 113 2.28 6.62 -1.42
C ALA A 113 2.59 5.60 -0.32
N ASN A 114 3.88 5.47 -0.01
CA ASN A 114 4.33 4.74 1.17
C ASN A 114 3.95 5.50 2.45
N GLY A 115 4.02 4.79 3.57
CA GLY A 115 3.42 5.18 4.83
C GLY A 115 3.99 6.47 5.41
N ASP A 116 5.30 6.65 5.29
CA ASP A 116 5.97 7.83 5.87
C ASP A 116 5.64 9.07 5.06
N LYS A 117 5.83 9.04 3.72
CA LYS A 117 5.49 10.19 2.87
C LYS A 117 4.05 10.59 3.01
N VAL A 118 3.15 9.61 3.02
CA VAL A 118 1.73 9.92 3.04
C VAL A 118 1.30 10.47 4.39
N LEU A 119 1.83 9.94 5.50
CA LEU A 119 1.55 10.46 6.82
C LEU A 119 2.11 11.89 6.97
N SER A 120 3.37 12.10 6.62
CA SER A 120 3.99 13.44 6.65
C SER A 120 3.23 14.44 5.80
N SER A 121 2.76 14.04 4.61
CA SER A 121 1.93 14.89 3.76
C SER A 121 0.57 15.22 4.37
N MET A 122 -0.05 14.30 5.12
CA MET A 122 -1.31 14.59 5.83
C MET A 122 -1.06 15.51 7.03
N GLU A 123 0.05 15.32 7.76
CA GLU A 123 0.41 16.14 8.91
C GLU A 123 0.80 17.56 8.51
N SER A 124 1.39 17.76 7.33
CA SER A 124 1.74 19.09 6.80
C SER A 124 0.66 19.72 5.91
N PHE A 125 -0.62 19.37 6.14
CA PHE A 125 -1.73 19.85 5.32
C PHE A 125 -1.82 21.37 5.20
N ASP A 126 -1.48 22.12 6.25
CA ASP A 126 -1.50 23.58 6.25
C ASP A 126 -0.62 24.19 5.14
N GLU A 127 0.43 23.48 4.71
CA GLU A 127 1.35 23.92 3.65
C GLU A 127 0.71 23.87 2.26
N TRP A 128 -0.18 22.92 2.03
CA TRP A 128 -0.78 22.65 0.72
C TRP A 128 -2.31 22.78 0.70
N GLU A 129 -2.94 23.21 1.79
CA GLU A 129 -4.39 23.44 1.90
C GLU A 129 -4.89 24.39 0.80
N LYS A 130 -4.17 25.51 0.58
CA LYS A 130 -4.53 26.48 -0.47
C LYS A 130 -4.53 25.84 -1.85
N LEU A 131 -3.57 24.96 -2.11
CA LEU A 131 -3.48 24.20 -3.36
C LEU A 131 -4.65 23.22 -3.47
N ALA A 132 -4.97 22.49 -2.40
CA ALA A 132 -6.09 21.55 -2.35
C ALA A 132 -7.43 22.23 -2.65
N LYS A 133 -7.66 23.44 -2.09
CA LYS A 133 -8.87 24.24 -2.34
C LYS A 133 -8.97 24.73 -3.78
N GLN A 134 -7.84 24.91 -4.48
CA GLN A 134 -7.81 25.43 -5.85
C GLN A 134 -7.97 24.33 -6.91
N MET A 135 -7.32 23.18 -6.74
CA MET A 135 -7.28 22.12 -7.76
C MET A 135 -7.90 20.79 -7.34
N GLY A 136 -8.47 20.72 -6.12
CA GLY A 136 -9.00 19.49 -5.54
C GLY A 136 -7.95 18.70 -4.76
N PHE A 137 -8.43 17.80 -3.89
CA PHE A 137 -7.60 17.03 -2.97
C PHE A 137 -6.62 16.09 -3.68
N ILE A 138 -7.08 15.23 -4.61
CA ILE A 138 -6.22 14.24 -5.27
C ILE A 138 -5.12 14.89 -6.13
N PRO A 139 -5.42 15.89 -6.99
CA PRO A 139 -4.37 16.54 -7.77
C PRO A 139 -3.36 17.32 -6.91
N ALA A 140 -3.82 17.96 -5.83
CA ALA A 140 -2.93 18.67 -4.91
C ALA A 140 -2.04 17.72 -4.11
N LEU A 141 -2.61 16.62 -3.61
CA LEU A 141 -1.86 15.59 -2.90
C LEU A 141 -0.79 14.95 -3.80
N ARG A 142 -1.11 14.68 -5.06
CA ARG A 142 -0.12 14.19 -6.04
C ARG A 142 1.07 15.14 -6.15
N LYS A 143 0.80 16.44 -6.32
CA LYS A 143 1.85 17.46 -6.42
C LYS A 143 2.67 17.60 -5.13
N GLN A 144 2.03 17.50 -3.97
CA GLN A 144 2.72 17.50 -2.68
C GLN A 144 3.66 16.30 -2.55
N LEU A 145 3.19 15.11 -2.87
CA LEU A 145 3.99 13.87 -2.81
C LEU A 145 5.14 13.86 -3.82
N GLU A 146 4.96 14.43 -5.01
CA GLU A 146 6.03 14.62 -6.01
C GLU A 146 7.12 15.57 -5.52
N GLY A 147 6.76 16.56 -4.68
CA GLY A 147 7.71 17.49 -4.06
C GLY A 147 8.51 16.89 -2.90
N ILE A 148 8.07 15.77 -2.32
CA ILE A 148 8.79 15.09 -1.23
C ILE A 148 9.88 14.20 -1.83
N THR A 149 11.10 14.72 -1.83
CA THR A 149 12.31 13.95 -2.14
C THR A 149 12.58 12.95 -1.02
N ASP A 150 12.72 11.67 -1.37
CA ASP A 150 13.29 10.70 -0.43
C ASP A 150 14.80 10.89 -0.42
N ASP A 151 15.36 11.38 0.69
CA ASP A 151 16.81 11.29 0.93
C ASP A 151 17.27 9.82 1.05
N HIS A 152 16.33 8.89 1.26
CA HIS A 152 16.54 7.44 1.28
C HIS A 152 15.34 6.72 0.65
N HIS A 153 15.47 6.29 -0.61
CA HIS A 153 14.49 5.42 -1.24
C HIS A 153 14.87 3.97 -0.98
N CYS A 154 14.01 3.14 -0.38
CA CYS A 154 14.27 1.71 -0.27
C CYS A 154 12.98 0.87 -0.30
N THR A 155 12.67 0.31 -1.47
CA THR A 155 11.45 -0.48 -1.73
C THR A 155 11.80 -1.95 -1.97
N ARG A 156 10.98 -2.87 -1.47
CA ARG A 156 11.13 -4.32 -1.66
C ARG A 156 9.87 -4.91 -2.28
N LEU A 157 10.02 -5.62 -3.39
CA LEU A 157 8.96 -6.41 -4.02
C LEU A 157 9.22 -7.88 -3.74
N ILE A 158 8.26 -8.54 -3.08
CA ILE A 158 8.32 -9.97 -2.75
C ILE A 158 7.30 -10.68 -3.64
N LEU A 159 7.76 -11.62 -4.47
CA LEU A 159 6.90 -12.40 -5.35
C LEU A 159 6.92 -13.88 -4.96
N PRO A 160 5.75 -14.54 -4.83
CA PRO A 160 5.70 -15.99 -4.65
C PRO A 160 6.21 -16.71 -5.89
N GLU A 161 6.86 -17.87 -5.69
CA GLU A 161 7.33 -18.69 -6.81
C GLU A 161 6.15 -19.41 -7.49
N ASN A 162 5.93 -19.14 -8.78
CA ASN A 162 5.07 -19.95 -9.65
C ASN A 162 5.93 -20.89 -10.50
N SER A 163 6.34 -22.01 -9.90
CA SER A 163 6.86 -23.24 -10.53
C SER A 163 8.27 -23.21 -11.20
N GLY A 164 9.16 -24.08 -10.69
CA GLY A 164 9.83 -25.08 -11.55
C GLY A 164 11.36 -25.18 -11.57
N GLY A 165 12.11 -24.52 -10.67
CA GLY A 165 13.57 -24.42 -10.83
C GLY A 165 14.46 -24.98 -9.71
N ILE A 166 14.05 -24.89 -8.45
CA ILE A 166 14.94 -25.20 -7.31
C ILE A 166 14.44 -26.44 -6.57
N PRO A 167 15.29 -27.45 -6.29
CA PRO A 167 14.88 -28.61 -5.53
C PRO A 167 14.73 -28.26 -4.05
N GLY A 168 13.55 -28.55 -3.50
CA GLY A 168 13.41 -29.00 -2.12
C GLY A 168 12.97 -27.94 -1.12
N ARG A 169 11.85 -28.24 -0.44
CA ARG A 169 11.40 -27.58 0.79
C ARG A 169 12.59 -27.40 1.75
N VAL A 170 13.03 -26.16 1.96
CA VAL A 170 13.99 -25.85 3.01
C VAL A 170 13.26 -25.94 4.35
N GLN A 171 13.82 -26.64 5.33
CA GLN A 171 13.27 -26.66 6.68
C GLN A 171 13.98 -25.61 7.54
N CYS A 172 13.22 -24.94 8.40
CA CYS A 172 13.77 -24.02 9.39
C CYS A 172 14.70 -24.80 10.34
N ALA A 173 15.95 -24.37 10.47
CA ALA A 173 16.95 -25.03 11.33
C ALA A 173 16.58 -25.00 12.82
N GLU A 174 15.70 -24.09 13.24
CA GLU A 174 15.30 -23.94 14.64
C GLU A 174 14.03 -24.73 15.01
N CYS A 175 13.05 -24.81 14.10
CA CYS A 175 11.75 -25.44 14.39
C CYS A 175 11.35 -26.56 13.43
N GLY A 176 12.16 -26.86 12.42
CA GLY A 176 11.93 -27.94 11.44
C GLY A 176 10.77 -27.70 10.47
N ARG A 177 10.03 -26.59 10.60
CA ARG A 177 8.90 -26.28 9.71
C ARG A 177 9.38 -25.98 8.29
N PRO A 178 8.63 -26.38 7.25
CA PRO A 178 8.95 -26.00 5.88
C PRO A 178 8.91 -24.47 5.74
N MET A 179 9.93 -23.92 5.10
CA MET A 179 10.03 -22.51 4.77
C MET A 179 9.34 -22.23 3.43
N GLU A 180 8.70 -21.07 3.33
CA GLU A 180 8.16 -20.54 2.09
C GLU A 180 9.29 -19.91 1.26
N MET A 181 9.24 -20.09 -0.06
CA MET A 181 10.20 -19.50 -0.99
C MET A 181 9.60 -18.27 -1.66
N TYR A 182 10.40 -17.20 -1.74
CA TYR A 182 10.04 -15.96 -2.42
C TYR A 182 11.21 -15.38 -3.19
N PHE A 183 10.92 -14.70 -4.30
CA PHE A 183 11.87 -13.80 -4.95
C PHE A 183 11.74 -12.40 -4.37
N MET A 184 12.86 -11.80 -3.96
CA MET A 184 12.91 -10.42 -3.48
C MET A 184 13.65 -9.55 -4.49
N TYR A 185 12.97 -8.54 -5.01
CA TYR A 185 13.58 -7.43 -5.73
C TYR A 185 13.71 -6.24 -4.77
N ARG A 186 14.87 -5.60 -4.75
CA ARG A 186 15.14 -4.46 -3.87
C ARG A 186 15.64 -3.29 -4.69
N CYS A 187 14.97 -2.15 -4.57
CA CYS A 187 15.38 -0.87 -5.15
C CYS A 187 15.73 0.07 -4.00
N CYS A 188 17.02 0.33 -3.78
CA CYS A 188 17.45 1.31 -2.79
C CYS A 188 18.46 2.29 -3.37
N VAL A 189 18.28 3.56 -3.03
CA VAL A 189 19.22 4.65 -3.32
C VAL A 189 19.83 5.05 -1.98
N GLU A 190 21.15 4.92 -1.89
CA GLU A 190 21.96 5.36 -0.74
C GLU A 190 22.21 6.87 -0.77
#